data_AF-A0A1V4RFH8-F1
#
_entry.id   AF-A0A1V4RFH8-F1
#
_cell.length_a   1.000
_cell.length_b   1.000
_cell.length_c   1.000
_cell.angle_alpha   90.00
_cell.angle_beta   90.00
_cell.angle_gamma   90.00
#
_symmetry.space_group_name_H-M   'P 1'
#
loop_
_entity.id
_entity.type
_entity.pdbx_description
1 polymer ?
#
loop_
_entity_poly.entity_id
_entity_poly.type
_entity_poly.pdbx_seq_one_letter_code
_entity_poly.pdbx_strand_id
1 'polypeptide(L)'
;MIHIKGEVASAFRMAKKPSFYSRRSISNLKELKYYLNEAKNRDIFNIVTAKQPEPKETKNIQAIAKKTSYLKLVGISWSNNPDAMIEDTRAKKTLFVKEGDLINNILVKKILRDKVILNLEGENIELK
;
A
#
# COMPACT_ATOMS: atom_id res chain seq x y z
N MET A 1 23.42 74.22 -32.65
CA MET A 1 23.98 72.87 -32.49
C MET A 1 22.93 72.01 -31.78
N ILE A 2 22.36 71.01 -32.49
CA ILE A 2 21.85 69.69 -32.01
C ILE A 2 20.71 69.71 -30.92
N HIS A 3 19.43 69.40 -31.22
CA HIS A 3 18.76 68.06 -31.30
C HIS A 3 18.73 67.33 -29.91
N ILE A 4 17.67 66.76 -29.29
CA ILE A 4 16.49 65.97 -29.73
C ILE A 4 15.51 65.73 -28.54
N LYS A 5 14.20 65.69 -28.86
CA LYS A 5 13.03 64.89 -28.41
C LYS A 5 13.04 64.12 -27.07
N GLY A 6 11.84 64.01 -26.47
CA GLY A 6 11.43 62.77 -25.80
C GLY A 6 10.31 62.90 -24.76
N GLU A 7 9.06 62.97 -25.21
CA GLU A 7 7.89 62.67 -24.39
C GLU A 7 7.84 61.14 -24.15
N VAL A 8 7.74 60.68 -22.89
CA VAL A 8 7.21 59.35 -22.58
C VAL A 8 6.35 59.41 -21.31
N ALA A 9 5.07 59.21 -21.55
CA ALA A 9 4.02 59.08 -20.57
C ALA A 9 4.27 57.93 -19.58
N SER A 10 3.84 58.10 -18.34
CA SER A 10 3.21 57.01 -17.60
C SER A 10 2.41 57.58 -16.42
N ALA A 11 1.14 57.83 -16.70
CA ALA A 11 0.13 58.06 -15.68
C ALA A 11 0.04 56.79 -14.80
N PHE A 12 0.49 56.88 -13.55
CA PHE A 12 0.15 55.88 -12.54
C PHE A 12 -1.31 56.12 -12.12
N ARG A 13 -2.25 55.69 -12.97
CA ARG A 13 -3.66 55.62 -12.60
C ARG A 13 -3.77 54.53 -11.54
N MET A 14 -3.90 54.92 -10.28
CA MET A 14 -4.27 54.01 -9.19
C MET A 14 -5.58 53.30 -9.56
N ALA A 15 -5.45 52.05 -10.01
CA ALA A 15 -6.57 51.17 -10.24
C ALA A 15 -7.30 50.92 -8.91
N LYS A 16 -8.62 50.85 -9.01
CA LYS A 16 -9.62 50.73 -7.93
C LYS A 16 -9.18 49.80 -6.78
N LYS A 17 -9.53 50.20 -5.55
CA LYS A 17 -9.39 49.40 -4.32
C LYS A 17 -9.87 47.96 -4.58
N PRO A 18 -9.09 46.90 -4.26
CA PRO A 18 -9.53 45.52 -4.43
C PRO A 18 -10.74 45.26 -3.51
N SER A 19 -11.88 44.87 -4.10
CA SER A 19 -13.05 44.42 -3.34
C SER A 19 -12.81 43.01 -2.82
N PHE A 20 -12.23 42.90 -1.64
CA PHE A 20 -12.03 41.64 -0.94
C PHE A 20 -13.32 41.09 -0.33
N TYR A 21 -14.25 40.56 -1.14
CA TYR A 21 -15.24 39.57 -0.67
C TYR A 21 -15.63 38.65 -1.82
N SER A 22 -14.73 37.74 -2.21
CA SER A 22 -15.20 36.46 -2.74
C SER A 22 -15.80 35.71 -1.55
N ARG A 23 -17.11 35.81 -1.37
CA ARG A 23 -17.85 34.94 -0.46
C ARG A 23 -17.73 33.54 -1.06
N ARG A 24 -16.68 32.81 -0.68
CA ARG A 24 -16.49 31.42 -1.09
C ARG A 24 -17.74 30.69 -0.64
N SER A 25 -18.51 30.20 -1.61
CA SER A 25 -19.71 29.41 -1.35
C SER A 25 -19.31 28.28 -0.42
N ILE A 26 -19.78 28.34 0.82
CA ILE A 26 -19.61 27.29 1.80
C ILE A 26 -20.34 26.11 1.19
N SER A 27 -19.61 25.06 0.83
CA SER A 27 -20.17 23.91 0.12
C SER A 27 -21.48 23.48 0.80
N ASN A 28 -22.54 23.28 0.00
CA ASN A 28 -23.84 22.83 0.49
C ASN A 28 -23.67 21.50 1.21
N LEU A 29 -23.50 21.55 2.53
CA LEU A 29 -23.46 20.36 3.36
C LEU A 29 -24.83 19.69 3.28
N LYS A 30 -24.82 18.36 3.20
CA LYS A 30 -26.06 17.59 3.26
C LYS A 30 -26.64 17.71 4.67
N GLU A 31 -27.95 17.51 4.78
CA GLU A 31 -28.64 17.51 6.05
C GLU A 31 -28.04 16.44 6.99
N LEU A 32 -28.05 16.69 8.31
CA LEU A 32 -27.51 15.76 9.32
C LEU A 32 -28.04 14.31 9.15
N LYS A 33 -29.31 14.18 8.78
CA LYS A 33 -29.98 12.90 8.52
C LYS A 33 -29.27 12.05 7.46
N TYR A 34 -28.66 12.69 6.46
CA TYR A 34 -27.89 12.01 5.42
C TYR A 34 -26.73 11.23 6.04
N TYR A 35 -25.92 11.87 6.86
CA TYR A 35 -24.75 11.24 7.48
C TYR A 35 -25.13 10.21 8.53
N LEU A 36 -26.21 10.45 9.29
CA LEU A 36 -26.72 9.48 10.26
C LEU A 36 -27.22 8.20 9.59
N ASN A 37 -27.87 8.31 8.42
CA ASN A 37 -28.31 7.14 7.66
C ASN A 37 -27.12 6.35 7.10
N GLU A 38 -26.12 7.02 6.54
CA GLU A 38 -24.91 6.37 6.04
C GLU A 38 -24.16 5.60 7.14
N ALA A 39 -24.05 6.17 8.35
CA ALA A 39 -23.42 5.51 9.48
C ALA A 39 -24.21 4.29 9.96
N LYS A 40 -25.55 4.37 10.02
CA LYS A 40 -26.43 3.27 10.44
C LYS A 40 -26.42 2.09 9.46
N ASN A 41 -26.27 2.36 8.16
CA ASN A 41 -26.28 1.32 7.13
C ASN A 41 -24.97 0.54 7.03
N ARG A 42 -23.90 0.99 7.70
CA ARG A 42 -22.62 0.30 7.68
C ARG A 42 -22.51 -0.65 8.86
N ASP A 43 -22.60 -1.93 8.56
CA ASP A 43 -22.26 -2.98 9.51
C ASP A 43 -20.74 -3.18 9.55
N ILE A 44 -20.04 -2.28 10.22
CA ILE A 44 -18.56 -2.33 10.34
C ILE A 44 -18.07 -3.36 11.37
N PHE A 45 -18.99 -3.96 12.12
CA PHE A 45 -18.68 -4.89 13.21
C PHE A 45 -19.07 -6.34 12.88
N ASN A 46 -20.00 -6.56 11.95
CA ASN A 46 -20.14 -7.86 11.32
C ASN A 46 -19.14 -7.96 10.16
N ILE A 47 -17.87 -8.21 10.53
CA ILE A 47 -16.96 -8.92 9.64
C ILE A 47 -17.65 -10.25 9.35
N VAL A 48 -18.40 -10.29 8.24
CA VAL A 48 -18.91 -11.52 7.65
C VAL A 48 -17.75 -12.48 7.69
N THR A 49 -17.84 -13.53 8.51
CA THR A 49 -16.87 -14.63 8.60
C THR A 49 -16.41 -14.88 7.18
N ALA A 50 -15.20 -14.40 6.86
CA ALA A 50 -14.74 -14.35 5.49
C ALA A 50 -14.84 -15.78 5.00
N LYS A 51 -15.77 -16.00 4.05
CA LYS A 51 -16.20 -17.28 3.50
C LYS A 51 -15.09 -18.30 3.73
N GLN A 52 -15.25 -19.12 4.78
CA GLN A 52 -14.23 -20.06 5.19
C GLN A 52 -13.95 -20.89 3.93
N PRO A 53 -12.74 -20.82 3.34
CA PRO A 53 -12.45 -21.67 2.22
C PRO A 53 -12.73 -23.09 2.71
N GLU A 54 -13.46 -23.86 1.91
CA GLU A 54 -13.80 -25.26 2.18
C GLU A 54 -12.62 -25.96 2.85
N PRO A 55 -12.86 -26.88 3.81
CA PRO A 55 -11.79 -27.58 4.49
C PRO A 55 -10.99 -28.36 3.44
N LYS A 56 -9.94 -27.71 2.91
CA LYS A 56 -8.86 -28.39 2.23
C LYS A 56 -8.41 -29.44 3.23
N GLU A 57 -8.43 -30.68 2.77
CA GLU A 57 -7.91 -31.85 3.47
C GLU A 57 -6.76 -31.39 4.35
N THR A 58 -6.88 -31.67 5.65
CA THR A 58 -5.94 -31.22 6.68
C THR A 58 -4.61 -31.92 6.42
N LYS A 59 -3.87 -31.48 5.39
CA LYS A 59 -2.51 -31.88 5.14
C LYS A 59 -1.77 -31.49 6.41
N ASN A 60 -1.11 -32.49 6.99
CA ASN A 60 -0.51 -32.41 8.31
C ASN A 60 0.37 -31.15 8.42
N ILE A 61 -0.15 -30.08 9.01
CA ILE A 61 0.48 -28.76 9.12
C ILE A 61 1.86 -28.90 9.78
N GLN A 62 2.01 -29.88 10.68
CA GLN A 62 3.27 -30.18 11.34
C GLN A 62 4.33 -30.74 10.37
N ALA A 63 3.93 -31.55 9.39
CA ALA A 63 4.85 -32.07 8.38
C ALA A 63 5.35 -30.94 7.45
N ILE A 64 4.46 -30.02 7.12
CA ILE A 64 4.75 -28.84 6.28
C ILE A 64 5.67 -27.86 7.01
N ALA A 65 5.39 -27.56 8.27
CA ALA A 65 6.27 -26.74 9.12
C ALA A 65 7.66 -27.36 9.29
N LYS A 66 7.76 -28.69 9.42
CA LYS A 66 9.05 -29.40 9.42
C LYS A 66 9.79 -29.24 8.09
N LYS A 67 9.08 -29.30 6.95
CA LYS A 67 9.67 -29.10 5.62
C LYS A 67 10.15 -27.66 5.39
N THR A 68 9.63 -26.65 6.06
CA THR A 68 10.10 -25.26 5.90
C THR A 68 10.97 -24.76 7.05
N SER A 69 11.15 -25.56 8.11
CA SER A 69 11.92 -25.20 9.31
C SER A 69 13.37 -24.78 9.06
N TYR A 70 13.95 -25.19 7.93
CA TYR A 70 15.31 -24.82 7.56
C TYR A 70 15.41 -23.48 6.85
N LEU A 71 14.30 -22.90 6.43
CA LEU A 71 14.25 -21.59 5.80
C LEU A 71 14.05 -20.51 6.86
N LYS A 72 14.94 -19.52 6.85
CA LYS A 72 14.88 -18.39 7.77
C LYS A 72 14.80 -17.09 6.98
N LEU A 73 13.86 -16.21 7.37
CA LEU A 73 13.83 -14.85 6.83
C LEU A 73 14.97 -14.04 7.45
N VAL A 74 15.86 -13.53 6.60
CA VAL A 74 17.00 -12.71 7.03
C VAL A 74 16.67 -11.23 6.91
N GLY A 75 15.96 -10.84 5.86
CA GLY A 75 15.60 -9.44 5.63
C GLY A 75 14.64 -9.27 4.47
N ILE A 76 13.97 -8.11 4.45
CA ILE A 76 13.08 -7.69 3.39
C ILE A 76 13.52 -6.30 2.91
N SER A 77 13.79 -6.18 1.62
CA SER A 77 13.96 -4.90 0.94
C SER A 77 12.60 -4.44 0.43
N TRP A 78 12.00 -3.49 1.13
CA TRP A 78 10.67 -2.97 0.77
C TRP A 78 10.78 -1.84 -0.25
N SER A 79 10.28 -2.07 -1.46
CA SER A 79 10.22 -1.08 -2.54
C SER A 79 8.99 -1.32 -3.43
N ASN A 80 8.90 -0.66 -4.59
CA ASN A 80 7.87 -0.96 -5.59
C ASN A 80 7.96 -2.41 -6.10
N ASN A 81 9.17 -2.98 -6.10
CA ASN A 81 9.44 -4.38 -6.39
C ASN A 81 10.14 -4.97 -5.16
N PRO A 82 9.39 -5.54 -4.20
CA PRO A 82 9.98 -6.01 -2.95
C PRO A 82 10.81 -7.27 -3.16
N ASP A 83 11.93 -7.33 -2.46
CA ASP A 83 12.87 -8.47 -2.49
C ASP A 83 13.03 -9.02 -1.07
N ALA A 84 13.14 -10.34 -0.94
CA ALA A 84 13.36 -11.00 0.34
C ALA A 84 14.68 -11.79 0.32
N MET A 85 15.38 -11.76 1.45
CA MET A 85 16.55 -12.57 1.71
C MET A 85 16.15 -13.75 2.59
N ILE A 86 16.21 -14.95 2.04
CA ILE A 86 15.89 -16.19 2.77
C ILE A 86 17.15 -17.03 2.88
N GLU A 87 17.54 -17.36 4.10
CA GLU A 87 18.63 -18.28 4.39
C GLU A 87 18.13 -19.71 4.40
N ASP A 88 18.75 -20.56 3.59
CA ASP A 88 18.64 -22.01 3.72
C ASP A 88 19.73 -22.48 4.68
N THR A 89 19.32 -22.85 5.91
CA THR A 89 20.23 -23.31 6.96
C THR A 89 20.88 -24.67 6.66
N ARG A 90 20.32 -25.47 5.74
CA ARG A 90 20.93 -26.73 5.30
C ARG A 90 22.08 -26.46 4.34
N ALA A 91 21.84 -25.56 3.37
CA ALA A 91 22.85 -25.18 2.40
C ALA A 91 23.83 -24.12 2.93
N LYS A 92 23.52 -23.47 4.06
CA LYS A 92 24.20 -22.29 4.62
C LYS A 92 24.39 -21.19 3.57
N LYS A 93 23.32 -20.93 2.81
CA LYS A 93 23.31 -19.94 1.73
C LYS A 93 22.10 -19.03 1.86
N THR A 94 22.30 -17.75 1.59
CA THR A 94 21.23 -16.77 1.49
C THR A 94 20.81 -16.61 0.04
N LEU A 95 19.52 -16.74 -0.20
CA LEU A 95 18.88 -16.60 -1.50
C LEU A 95 18.12 -15.28 -1.53
N PHE A 96 18.29 -14.53 -2.61
CA PHE A 96 17.49 -13.34 -2.90
C PHE A 96 16.34 -13.77 -3.79
N VAL A 97 15.11 -13.46 -3.37
CA VAL A 97 13.90 -13.90 -4.04
C VAL A 97 12.88 -12.79 -4.18
N LYS A 98 12.10 -12.88 -5.25
CA LYS A 98 10.98 -12.00 -5.59
C LYS A 98 9.66 -12.78 -5.48
N GLU A 99 8.56 -12.05 -5.52
CA GLU A 99 7.24 -12.67 -5.66
C GLU A 99 7.17 -13.50 -6.96
N GLY A 100 6.73 -14.75 -6.85
CA GLY A 100 6.65 -15.71 -7.95
C GLY A 100 7.85 -16.67 -8.05
N ASP A 101 8.94 -16.43 -7.34
CA ASP A 101 10.11 -17.31 -7.39
C ASP A 101 9.87 -18.66 -6.68
N LEU A 102 10.59 -19.68 -7.11
CA LEU A 102 10.56 -21.03 -6.53
C LEU A 102 11.86 -21.33 -5.77
N ILE A 103 11.73 -21.69 -4.50
CA ILE A 103 12.83 -22.12 -3.63
C ILE A 103 12.57 -23.56 -3.21
N ASN A 104 13.34 -24.53 -3.70
CA ASN A 104 13.19 -25.94 -3.30
C ASN A 104 11.72 -26.43 -3.35
N ASN A 105 11.02 -26.12 -4.46
CA ASN A 105 9.61 -26.42 -4.70
C ASN A 105 8.60 -25.65 -3.82
N ILE A 106 9.04 -24.59 -3.16
CA ILE A 106 8.20 -23.67 -2.38
C ILE A 106 8.05 -22.36 -3.16
N LEU A 107 6.82 -21.95 -3.44
CA LEU A 107 6.53 -20.73 -4.19
C LEU A 107 6.52 -19.51 -3.25
N VAL A 108 7.24 -18.45 -3.61
CA VAL A 108 7.12 -17.16 -2.93
C VAL A 108 5.84 -16.48 -3.40
N LYS A 109 4.78 -16.58 -2.58
CA LYS A 109 3.46 -16.07 -2.97
C LYS A 109 3.35 -14.56 -2.80
N LYS A 110 3.91 -14.03 -1.72
CA LYS A 110 3.85 -12.59 -1.43
C LYS A 110 4.95 -12.15 -0.49
N ILE A 111 5.51 -10.98 -0.72
CA ILE A 111 6.45 -10.33 0.20
C ILE A 111 5.71 -9.15 0.80
N LEU A 112 5.62 -9.11 2.13
CA LEU A 112 5.02 -8.03 2.90
C LEU A 112 6.14 -7.28 3.63
N ARG A 113 5.80 -6.18 4.33
CA ARG A 113 6.80 -5.35 5.01
C ARG A 113 7.57 -6.08 6.12
N ASP A 114 6.89 -7.00 6.79
CA ASP A 114 7.34 -7.67 8.01
C ASP A 114 7.47 -9.19 7.84
N LYS A 115 6.93 -9.75 6.75
CA LYS A 115 6.85 -11.20 6.56
C LYS A 115 6.84 -11.60 5.10
N VAL A 116 7.15 -12.85 4.85
CA VAL A 116 7.05 -13.47 3.52
C VAL A 116 6.05 -14.61 3.58
N ILE A 117 5.10 -14.64 2.64
CA ILE A 117 4.13 -15.71 2.49
C ILE A 117 4.66 -16.67 1.43
N LEU A 118 4.94 -17.89 1.88
CA LEU A 118 5.34 -19.00 1.04
C LEU A 118 4.13 -19.92 0.78
N ASN A 119 4.11 -20.59 -0.36
CA ASN A 119 3.13 -21.62 -0.68
C ASN A 119 3.84 -22.96 -0.93
N LEU A 120 3.46 -23.98 -0.18
CA LEU A 120 3.92 -25.35 -0.37
C LEU A 120 2.72 -26.27 -0.51
N GLU A 121 2.60 -26.97 -1.64
CA GLU A 121 1.57 -27.99 -1.88
C GLU A 121 0.11 -27.50 -1.64
N GLY A 122 -0.15 -26.20 -1.82
CA GLY A 122 -1.46 -25.57 -1.64
C GLY A 122 -1.67 -24.90 -0.27
N GLU A 123 -0.76 -25.09 0.69
CA GLU A 123 -0.77 -24.48 2.01
C GLU A 123 0.07 -23.20 2.05
N ASN A 124 -0.38 -22.18 2.79
CA ASN A 124 0.38 -20.94 2.96
C ASN A 124 1.13 -20.95 4.29
N ILE A 125 2.41 -20.62 4.26
CA ILE A 125 3.31 -20.58 5.41
C ILE A 125 3.87 -19.17 5.52
N GLU A 126 3.84 -18.62 6.72
CA GLU A 126 4.43 -17.31 6.98
C GLU A 126 5.85 -17.47 7.54
N LEU A 127 6.81 -16.74 6.95
CA LEU A 127 8.13 -16.54 7.53
C LEU A 127 8.22 -15.14 8.14
N LYS A 128 8.73 -15.06 9.36
CA LYS A 128 8.98 -13.85 10.14
C LYS A 128 10.41 -13.84 10.63
#